data_AF-A0A1H7T383-F1
#
_entry.id   AF-A0A1H7T383-F1
#
_cell.length_a   1.000
_cell.length_b   1.000
_cell.length_c   1.000
_cell.angle_alpha   90.00
_cell.angle_beta   90.00
_cell.angle_gamma   90.00
#
_symmetry.space_group_name_H-M   'P 1'
#
loop_
_entity.id
_entity.type
_entity.pdbx_description
1 polymer ?
#
loop_
_entity_poly.entity_id
_entity_poly.type
_entity_poly.pdbx_seq_one_letter_code
_entity_poly.pdbx_strand_id
1 'polypeptide(L)' 'FQLATIDHSMWFHRPFRLDEWLLYCVDSPSASSGRGLVRGQIFNQAGVLVASTMQEGVMRQR' A
#
# COMPACT_ATOMS: atom_id res chain seq x y z
N PHE A 1 12.77 -5.43 -15.47
CA PHE A 1 11.49 -5.94 -14.93
C PHE A 1 10.35 -5.11 -15.51
N GLN A 2 9.25 -5.74 -15.90
CA GLN A 2 7.97 -5.06 -16.15
C GLN A 2 7.15 -5.08 -14.86
N LEU A 3 6.65 -3.90 -14.49
CA LEU A 3 5.78 -3.68 -13.34
C LEU A 3 4.50 -2.99 -13.84
N ALA A 4 3.35 -3.51 -13.46
CA ALA A 4 2.05 -2.89 -13.76
C ALA A 4 1.07 -3.18 -12.62
N THR A 5 0.30 -2.19 -12.20
CA THR A 5 -0.75 -2.37 -11.19
C THR A 5 -1.91 -3.17 -11.78
N ILE A 6 -2.43 -4.15 -11.04
CA ILE A 6 -3.61 -4.93 -11.43
C ILE A 6 -4.85 -4.32 -10.76
N ASP A 7 -4.77 -4.14 -9.44
CA ASP A 7 -5.84 -3.57 -8.63
C ASP A 7 -5.30 -2.62 -7.56
N HIS A 8 -6.22 -1.93 -6.89
CA HIS A 8 -5.90 -1.14 -5.70
C HIS A 8 -7.15 -1.03 -4.83
N SER A 9 -7.05 -1.40 -3.56
CA SER A 9 -8.10 -1.26 -2.57
C SER A 9 -7.62 -0.42 -1.40
N MET A 10 -8.48 0.47 -0.92
CA MET A 10 -8.17 1.37 0.18
C MET A 10 -9.36 1.49 1.13
N TRP A 11 -9.07 1.51 2.43
CA TRP A 11 -10.05 1.73 3.48
C TRP A 11 -9.63 2.91 4.34
N PHE A 12 -10.54 3.87 4.48
CA PHE A 12 -10.35 5.06 5.30
C PHE A 12 -11.00 4.85 6.66
N HIS A 13 -10.19 4.83 7.71
CA HIS A 13 -10.63 4.49 9.06
C HIS A 13 -10.99 5.72 9.88
N ARG A 14 -10.27 6.83 9.68
CA ARG A 14 -10.36 8.07 10.47
C ARG A 14 -10.07 9.29 9.61
N PRO A 15 -10.61 10.48 9.93
CA PRO A 15 -10.21 11.73 9.30
C PRO A 15 -8.71 11.99 9.50
N PHE A 16 -8.09 12.62 8.51
CA PHE A 16 -6.69 13.06 8.55
C PHE A 16 -6.51 14.24 7.61
N ARG A 17 -5.39 14.94 7.76
CA ARG A 17 -5.03 16.03 6.87
C ARG A 17 -3.83 15.65 6.01
N LEU A 18 -3.90 15.97 4.72
CA LEU A 18 -2.83 15.70 3.76
C LEU A 18 -1.69 16.74 3.80
N ASP A 19 -1.89 17.86 4.50
CA ASP A 19 -0.85 18.88 4.75
C ASP A 19 -0.08 18.64 6.06
N GLU A 20 -0.40 17.57 6.80
CA GLU A 20 0.37 17.08 7.93
C GLU A 20 1.18 15.84 7.53
N TRP A 21 2.29 15.57 8.21
CA TRP A 21 3.06 14.33 7.97
C TRP A 21 2.23 13.07 8.20
N LEU A 22 2.33 12.15 7.24
CA LEU A 22 1.81 10.80 7.31
C LEU A 22 2.95 9.80 7.10
N LEU A 23 3.02 8.77 7.94
CA LEU A 23 3.88 7.62 7.74
C LEU A 23 3.14 6.59 6.89
N TYR A 24 3.71 6.21 5.74
CA TYR A 24 3.23 5.08 4.96
C TYR A 24 4.13 3.87 5.18
N CYS A 25 3.68 2.93 6.01
CA CYS A 25 4.37 1.68 6.29
C CYS A 25 3.89 0.62 5.29
N VAL A 26 4.82 0.03 4.54
CA VAL A 26 4.49 -0.89 3.44
C VAL A 26 5.30 -2.17 3.58
N ASP A 27 4.64 -3.31 3.38
CA ASP A 27 5.26 -4.62 3.31
C ASP A 27 4.74 -5.42 2.10
N SER A 28 5.51 -6.41 1.67
CA SER A 28 5.14 -7.34 0.59
C SER A 28 5.09 -8.76 1.14
N PRO A 29 3.92 -9.24 1.57
CA PRO A 29 3.81 -10.54 2.22
C PRO A 29 3.96 -11.72 1.25
N SER A 30 3.78 -11.51 -0.07
CA SER A 30 3.92 -12.58 -1.06
C SER A 30 4.23 -12.06 -2.46
N ALA A 31 5.09 -12.77 -3.17
CA ALA A 31 5.31 -12.59 -4.60
C ALA A 31 5.44 -13.98 -5.26
N SER A 32 4.61 -14.25 -6.25
CA SER A 32 4.62 -15.51 -6.98
C SER A 32 3.94 -15.38 -8.35
N SER A 33 4.23 -16.30 -9.26
CA SER A 33 3.58 -16.38 -10.58
C SER A 33 3.61 -15.07 -11.38
N GLY A 34 4.69 -14.30 -11.24
CA GLY A 34 4.85 -13.00 -11.89
C GLY A 34 3.93 -11.91 -11.34
N ARG A 35 3.47 -12.02 -10.09
CA ARG A 35 2.72 -11.01 -9.35
C ARG A 35 3.33 -10.75 -7.98
N GLY A 36 3.11 -9.56 -7.45
CA GLY A 36 3.46 -9.18 -6.08
C GLY A 36 2.24 -8.58 -5.38
N LEU A 37 1.95 -9.05 -4.17
CA LEU A 37 0.95 -8.48 -3.28
C LEU A 37 1.65 -7.53 -2.31
N VAL A 38 1.12 -6.32 -2.21
CA VAL A 38 1.63 -5.27 -1.34
C VAL A 38 0.51 -4.81 -0.42
N ARG A 39 0.85 -4.65 0.86
CA ARG A 39 -0.03 -4.09 1.88
C ARG A 39 0.59 -2.82 2.42
N GLY A 40 -0.24 -1.83 2.70
CA GLY A 40 0.18 -0.60 3.34
C GLY A 40 -0.72 -0.16 4.49
N GLN A 41 -0.11 0.53 5.45
CA GLN A 41 -0.76 1.15 6.59
C GLN A 41 -0.31 2.62 6.67
N ILE A 42 -1.26 3.54 6.75
CA ILE A 42 -1.00 4.98 6.80
C ILE A 42 -1.31 5.48 8.20
N PHE A 43 -0.31 6.10 8.84
CA PHE A 43 -0.41 6.66 10.18
C PHE A 43 -0.19 8.16 10.17
N ASN A 44 -0.85 8.91 11.05
CA ASN A 44 -0.51 10.32 11.30
C ASN A 44 0.67 10.46 12.28
N GLN A 45 1.12 11.69 12.54
CA GLN A 45 2.22 11.96 13.49
C GLN A 45 1.96 11.46 14.92
N ALA A 46 0.69 11.37 15.33
CA ALA A 46 0.30 10.82 16.63
C ALA A 46 0.30 9.28 16.66
N GLY A 47 0.69 8.61 15.57
CA GLY A 47 0.71 7.15 15.46
C GLY A 47 -0.68 6.52 15.23
N VAL A 48 -1.68 7.32 14.88
CA VAL A 48 -3.04 6.84 14.63
C VAL A 48 -3.14 6.25 13.23
N LEU A 49 -3.63 5.02 13.10
CA LEU A 49 -3.93 4.40 11.80
C LEU A 49 -5.14 5.09 11.16
N VAL A 50 -4.89 5.81 10.05
CA VAL A 50 -5.91 6.60 9.34
C VAL A 50 -6.42 5.90 8.09
N ALA A 51 -5.60 5.10 7.42
CA ALA A 51 -6.01 4.31 6.27
C ALA A 51 -5.19 3.02 6.11
N SER A 52 -5.74 2.06 5.36
CA SER A 52 -5.04 0.83 4.94
C SER A 52 -5.20 0.62 3.44
N THR A 53 -4.17 0.05 2.81
CA THR A 53 -4.12 -0.22 1.38
C THR A 53 -3.77 -1.68 1.11
N MET A 54 -4.31 -2.21 0.02
CA MET A 54 -3.92 -3.49 -0.58
C MET A 54 -3.79 -3.29 -2.08
N GLN A 55 -2.74 -3.84 -2.67
CA GLN A 55 -2.46 -3.73 -4.09
C GLN A 55 -1.77 -4.99 -4.60
N GLU A 56 -2.27 -5.56 -5.69
CA GLU A 56 -1.55 -6.54 -6.49
C GLU A 56 -0.99 -5.89 -7.76
N GLY A 57 0.23 -6.27 -8.13
CA GLY A 57 0.87 -5.84 -9.38
C GLY A 57 1.51 -7.00 -10.12
N VAL A 58 1.52 -6.94 -11.45
CA VAL A 58 2.38 -7.78 -12.30
C VAL A 58 3.83 -7.41 -12.01
N MET A 59 4.68 -8.43 -11.83
CA MET A 59 6.13 -8.31 -11.74
C MET A 59 6.80 -9.41 -12.59
N ARG A 60 7.32 -9.05 -13.76
CA ARG A 60 7.96 -10.02 -14.69
C ARG A 60 9.38 -9.59 -15.07
N GLN A 61 10.31 -10.55 -15.12
CA GLN A 61 11.57 -10.34 -15.84
C GLN A 61 11.30 -10.33 -17.34
N ARG A 62 12.09 -9.55 -18.08
CA ARG A 62 12.02 -9.51 -19.54
C ARG A 62 12.83 -10.66 -20.10
#